data_AF-A0AAV1XDJ6-F1
#
_entry.id   AF-A0AAV1XDJ6-F1
#
_cell.length_a   1.000
_cell.length_b   1.000
_cell.length_c   1.000
_cell.angle_alpha   90.00
_cell.angle_beta   90.00
_cell.angle_gamma   90.00
#
_symmetry.space_group_name_H-M   'P 1'
#
loop_
_entity.id
_entity.type
_entity.pdbx_description
1 polymer ?
#
loop_
_entity_poly.entity_id
_entity_poly.type
_entity_poly.pdbx_seq_one_letter_code
_entity_poly.pdbx_strand_id
1 'polypeptide(L)'
;MHRFTSKLASSAIYSTSKNLIINGVISKRSYVTKDINFGVGARAATLQGVSKVAEAVKVTMGPKGRNVIIDKIHELVKQMAKATNTAAGDGTTCATVLTQAILTQGCKSVAASAFFLFWLKS
;
A
#
# COMPACT_ATOMS: atom_id res chain seq x y z
N MET A 1 -48.85 -22.40 -47.21
CA MET A 1 -47.67 -21.91 -47.97
C MET A 1 -46.64 -21.38 -46.98
N HIS A 2 -45.37 -21.74 -47.18
CA HIS A 2 -44.25 -21.69 -46.23
C HIS A 2 -43.58 -20.31 -46.07
N ARG A 3 -43.12 -19.99 -44.85
CA ARG A 3 -41.75 -19.52 -44.48
C ARG A 3 -41.72 -19.14 -43.00
N PHE A 4 -41.17 -20.00 -42.11
CA PHE A 4 -39.76 -20.03 -41.69
C PHE A 4 -39.25 -18.69 -41.10
N THR A 5 -39.22 -18.67 -39.76
CA THR A 5 -38.15 -18.14 -38.89
C THR A 5 -37.30 -16.95 -39.36
N SER A 6 -37.34 -15.87 -38.57
CA SER A 6 -36.13 -15.32 -37.96
C SER A 6 -36.48 -14.46 -36.73
N LYS A 7 -36.27 -15.02 -35.54
CA LYS A 7 -35.93 -14.23 -34.35
C LYS A 7 -34.55 -13.61 -34.62
N LEU A 8 -34.50 -12.30 -34.84
CA LEU A 8 -33.30 -11.47 -34.69
C LEU A 8 -33.76 -10.32 -33.77
N ALA A 9 -33.62 -10.50 -32.45
CA ALA A 9 -32.45 -10.05 -31.69
C ALA A 9 -32.23 -8.54 -31.86
N SER A 10 -32.80 -7.80 -30.91
CA SER A 10 -32.28 -6.58 -30.29
C SER A 10 -31.25 -5.78 -31.07
N SER A 11 -31.73 -4.83 -31.85
CA SER A 11 -31.02 -3.56 -32.07
C SER A 11 -31.89 -2.44 -31.53
N ALA A 12 -32.07 -2.43 -30.19
CA ALA A 12 -32.41 -1.23 -29.46
C ALA A 12 -31.18 -0.30 -29.49
N ILE A 13 -30.92 0.27 -30.67
CA ILE A 13 -30.30 1.59 -30.75
C ILE A 13 -31.39 2.54 -30.26
N TYR A 14 -31.59 2.58 -28.94
CA TYR A 14 -32.25 3.73 -28.31
C TYR A 14 -31.22 4.86 -28.29
N SER A 15 -30.88 5.32 -29.50
CA SER A 15 -30.30 6.64 -29.72
C SER A 15 -31.41 7.65 -29.46
N THR A 16 -31.71 7.88 -28.19
CA THR A 16 -32.32 9.14 -27.77
C THR A 16 -31.22 9.89 -27.05
N SER A 17 -30.37 10.49 -27.87
CA SER A 17 -29.45 11.54 -27.47
C SER A 17 -30.25 12.67 -26.83
N LYS A 18 -30.54 12.56 -25.53
CA LYS A 18 -30.95 13.70 -24.71
C LYS A 18 -29.70 14.53 -24.48
N ASN A 19 -29.39 15.36 -25.47
CA ASN A 19 -28.54 16.53 -25.32
C ASN A 19 -29.25 17.49 -24.34
N LEU A 20 -29.11 17.21 -23.05
CA LEU A 20 -29.34 18.22 -22.02
C LEU A 20 -28.00 18.95 -21.83
N ILE A 21 -27.73 19.86 -22.77
CA ILE A 21 -26.83 20.98 -22.54
C ILE A 21 -27.57 21.90 -21.57
N ILE A 22 -27.32 21.70 -20.27
CA ILE A 22 -27.66 22.66 -19.23
C ILE A 22 -26.34 23.02 -18.56
N ASN A 23 -25.97 24.28 -18.78
CA ASN A 23 -24.87 25.05 -18.20
C ASN A 23 -24.20 24.45 -16.93
N GLY A 24 -22.92 24.11 -17.08
CA GLY A 24 -21.93 24.16 -16.00
C GLY A 24 -21.70 22.86 -15.23
N VAL A 25 -20.54 22.23 -15.54
CA VAL A 25 -19.84 21.25 -14.71
C VAL A 25 -20.48 19.84 -14.69
N ILE A 26 -20.14 19.02 -15.68
CA ILE A 26 -20.06 17.57 -15.47
C ILE A 26 -18.90 17.36 -14.48
N SER A 27 -19.22 17.37 -13.19
CA SER A 27 -18.28 16.97 -12.15
C SER A 27 -18.02 15.48 -12.35
N LYS A 28 -16.97 15.15 -13.12
CA LYS A 28 -16.41 13.79 -13.18
C LYS A 28 -15.98 13.45 -11.76
N ARG A 29 -16.84 12.80 -11.00
CA ARG A 29 -16.49 12.22 -9.71
C ARG A 29 -15.51 11.10 -10.00
N SER A 30 -14.21 11.40 -9.94
CA SER A 30 -13.16 10.38 -9.95
C SER A 30 -13.38 9.54 -8.69
N TYR A 31 -14.03 8.40 -8.85
CA TYR A 31 -14.02 7.38 -7.81
C TYR A 31 -12.59 6.86 -7.75
N VAL A 32 -11.84 7.35 -6.78
CA VAL A 32 -10.55 6.76 -6.42
C VAL A 32 -10.84 5.33 -6.00
N THR A 33 -10.39 4.37 -6.81
CA THR A 33 -10.38 2.97 -6.44
C THR A 33 -9.28 2.78 -5.42
N LYS A 34 -9.62 2.21 -4.26
CA LYS A 34 -8.64 1.90 -3.21
C LYS A 34 -8.17 0.46 -3.41
N ASP A 35 -6.89 0.30 -3.72
CA ASP A 35 -6.28 -1.03 -3.74
C ASP A 35 -5.94 -1.45 -2.31
N ILE A 36 -6.57 -2.53 -1.85
CA ILE A 36 -6.38 -3.04 -0.49
C ILE A 36 -5.69 -4.40 -0.59
N ASN A 37 -4.40 -4.41 -0.28
CA ASN A 37 -3.59 -5.63 -0.29
C ASN A 37 -3.57 -6.26 1.11
N PHE A 38 -3.77 -7.58 1.17
CA PHE A 38 -3.78 -8.35 2.42
C PHE A 38 -2.77 -9.51 2.40
N GLY A 39 -2.57 -10.11 3.58
CA GLY A 39 -1.81 -11.34 3.71
C GLY A 39 -0.29 -11.14 3.70
N VAL A 40 0.43 -12.10 3.13
CA VAL A 40 1.91 -12.14 3.16
C VAL A 40 2.51 -11.09 2.22
N GLY A 41 1.91 -10.87 1.04
CA GLY A 41 2.38 -9.89 0.06
C GLY A 41 2.39 -8.46 0.60
N ALA A 42 1.33 -8.04 1.31
CA ALA A 42 1.23 -6.72 1.92
C ALA A 42 2.29 -6.50 3.02
N ARG A 43 2.54 -7.54 3.83
CA ARG A 43 3.57 -7.52 4.89
C ARG A 43 4.97 -7.46 4.30
N ALA A 44 5.24 -8.21 3.24
CA ALA A 44 6.51 -8.17 2.52
C ALA A 44 6.77 -6.79 1.89
N ALA A 45 5.77 -6.18 1.23
CA ALA A 45 5.88 -4.85 0.65
C ALA A 45 6.20 -3.78 1.72
N THR A 46 5.54 -3.86 2.87
CA THR A 46 5.79 -2.97 4.01
C THR A 46 7.22 -3.15 4.56
N LEU A 47 7.64 -4.41 4.74
CA LEU A 47 8.98 -4.74 5.23
C LEU A 47 10.07 -4.21 4.29
N GLN A 48 9.89 -4.32 2.97
CA GLN A 48 10.80 -3.76 1.98
C GLN A 48 10.87 -2.23 2.08
N GLY A 49 9.71 -1.56 2.19
CA GLY A 49 9.66 -0.10 2.34
C GLY A 49 10.39 0.39 3.59
N VAL A 50 10.13 -0.26 4.74
CA VAL A 50 10.80 0.06 6.00
C VAL A 50 12.29 -0.23 5.94
N SER A 51 12.70 -1.36 5.33
CA SER A 51 14.12 -1.73 5.22
C SER A 51 14.92 -0.73 4.39
N LYS A 52 14.36 -0.22 3.29
CA LYS A 52 14.99 0.82 2.46
C LYS A 52 15.25 2.10 3.26
N VAL A 53 14.27 2.54 4.04
CA VAL A 53 14.42 3.73 4.88
C VAL A 53 15.43 3.49 5.99
N ALA A 54 15.38 2.34 6.66
CA ALA A 54 16.29 2.01 7.75
C ALA A 54 17.75 1.92 7.29
N GLU A 55 18.02 1.40 6.09
CA GLU A 55 19.37 1.39 5.50
C GLU A 55 19.90 2.81 5.27
N ALA A 56 19.07 3.70 4.73
CA ALA A 56 19.43 5.10 4.52
C ALA A 56 19.66 5.84 5.84
N VAL A 57 18.86 5.54 6.88
CA VAL A 57 18.99 6.17 8.19
C VAL A 57 20.19 5.61 8.97
N LYS A 58 20.58 4.36 8.73
CA LYS A 58 21.74 3.74 9.38
C LYS A 58 23.06 4.43 9.04
N VAL A 59 23.23 4.95 7.81
CA VAL A 59 24.48 5.63 7.42
C VAL A 59 24.64 7.03 8.02
N THR A 60 23.57 7.58 8.58
CA THR A 60 23.59 8.86 9.30
C THR A 60 23.86 8.69 10.80
N MET A 61 23.95 7.44 11.29
CA MET A 61 24.22 7.15 12.70
C MET A 61 25.67 7.43 13.10
N GLY A 62 25.83 8.02 14.29
CA GLY A 62 27.12 8.20 14.97
C GLY A 62 27.84 9.51 14.63
N PRO A 63 28.96 9.80 15.31
CA PRO A 63 29.70 11.07 15.18
C PRO A 63 30.36 11.26 13.80
N LYS A 64 30.40 10.21 12.96
CA LYS A 64 30.89 10.26 11.56
C LYS A 64 29.81 9.89 10.55
N GLY A 65 28.53 10.09 10.90
CA GLY A 65 27.40 9.89 10.00
C GLY A 65 27.54 10.74 8.73
N ARG A 66 27.13 10.20 7.59
CA ARG A 66 27.09 10.93 6.31
C ARG A 66 25.70 11.50 6.09
N ASN A 67 25.60 12.60 5.35
CA ASN A 67 24.30 13.12 4.94
C ASN A 67 23.73 12.29 3.77
N VAL A 68 22.45 11.99 3.86
CA VAL A 68 21.69 11.28 2.82
C VAL A 68 20.47 12.10 2.46
N ILE A 69 20.19 12.25 1.17
CA ILE A 69 19.00 12.91 0.66
C ILE A 69 17.96 11.83 0.38
N ILE A 70 16.78 11.94 1.00
CA ILE A 70 15.67 10.99 0.86
C ILE A 70 14.44 11.74 0.37
N ASP A 71 13.98 11.46 -0.85
CA ASP A 71 12.82 12.13 -1.45
C ASP A 71 11.48 11.69 -0.83
N LYS A 72 11.38 10.41 -0.45
CA LYS A 72 10.13 9.82 0.06
C LYS A 72 10.42 8.89 1.23
N ILE A 73 9.88 9.25 2.39
CA ILE A 73 9.92 8.42 3.59
C ILE A 73 8.60 7.66 3.70
N HIS A 74 8.66 6.40 4.14
CA HIS A 74 7.48 5.57 4.39
C HIS A 74 6.66 6.13 5.56
N GLU A 75 5.34 6.25 5.40
CA GLU A 75 4.45 6.93 6.37
C GLU A 75 4.53 6.37 7.79
N LEU A 76 4.65 5.05 7.94
CA LEU A 76 4.80 4.42 9.26
C LEU A 76 6.06 4.89 9.99
N VAL A 77 7.17 5.04 9.26
CA VAL A 77 8.45 5.47 9.84
C VAL A 77 8.40 6.96 10.19
N LYS A 78 7.74 7.77 9.35
CA LYS A 78 7.49 9.20 9.64
C LYS A 78 6.74 9.38 10.96
N GLN A 79 5.71 8.57 11.21
CA GLN A 79 4.91 8.68 12.43
C GLN A 79 5.73 8.33 13.67
N MET A 80 6.53 7.26 13.62
CA MET A 80 7.41 6.90 14.75
C MET A 80 8.51 7.94 14.98
N ALA A 81 9.15 8.42 13.92
CA ALA A 81 10.16 9.47 14.01
C ALA A 81 9.58 10.76 14.59
N LYS A 82 8.37 11.15 14.17
CA LYS A 82 7.69 12.33 14.71
C LYS A 82 7.35 12.15 16.19
N ALA A 83 6.82 10.99 16.58
CA ALA A 83 6.45 10.70 17.97
C ALA A 83 7.67 10.69 18.92
N THR A 84 8.78 10.09 18.47
CA THR A 84 10.04 10.08 19.25
C THR A 84 10.66 11.47 19.35
N ASN A 85 10.59 12.26 18.27
CA ASN A 85 11.04 13.65 18.28
C ASN A 85 10.23 14.51 19.27
N THR A 86 8.93 14.27 19.44
CA THR A 86 8.12 15.02 20.41
C THR A 86 8.33 14.60 21.87
N ALA A 87 8.74 13.35 22.10
CA ALA A 87 8.91 12.81 23.46
C ALA A 87 10.32 13.07 24.01
N ALA A 88 11.36 12.75 23.22
CA ALA A 88 12.76 12.81 23.65
C ALA A 88 13.58 13.87 22.90
N GLY A 89 13.19 14.22 21.66
CA GLY A 89 13.94 15.17 20.83
C GLY A 89 15.20 14.58 20.17
N ASP A 90 15.61 13.38 20.58
CA ASP A 90 16.67 12.58 20.00
C ASP A 90 16.21 11.13 19.76
N GLY A 91 17.11 10.28 19.24
CA GLY A 91 16.82 8.84 19.07
C GLY A 91 15.88 8.48 17.91
N THR A 92 15.46 9.44 17.08
CA THR A 92 14.62 9.17 15.88
C THR A 92 15.26 8.12 14.97
N THR A 93 16.56 8.24 14.74
CA THR A 93 17.42 7.31 13.98
C THR A 93 17.41 5.90 14.59
N CYS A 94 17.60 5.80 15.91
CA CYS A 94 17.60 4.54 16.65
C CYS A 94 16.24 3.84 16.59
N ALA A 95 15.16 4.60 16.76
CA ALA A 95 13.80 4.09 16.68
C ALA A 95 13.53 3.45 15.31
N THR A 96 13.94 4.09 14.21
CA THR A 96 13.73 3.51 12.86
C THR A 96 14.45 2.17 12.65
N VAL A 97 15.68 2.05 13.14
CA VAL A 97 16.48 0.81 13.03
C VAL A 97 15.89 -0.29 13.92
N LEU A 98 15.43 0.08 15.13
CA LEU A 98 14.75 -0.85 16.02
C LEU A 98 13.44 -1.36 15.40
N THR A 99 12.64 -0.48 14.78
CA THR A 99 11.42 -0.86 14.07
C THR A 99 11.70 -1.85 12.95
N GLN A 100 12.77 -1.65 12.18
CA GLN A 100 13.19 -2.59 11.14
C GLN A 100 13.50 -3.98 11.73
N ALA A 101 14.26 -4.03 12.83
CA ALA A 101 14.62 -5.29 13.48
C ALA A 101 13.38 -6.04 13.99
N ILE A 102 12.47 -5.33 14.69
CA ILE A 102 11.22 -5.90 15.21
C ILE A 102 10.35 -6.44 14.08
N LEU A 103 10.15 -5.67 13.00
CA LEU A 103 9.34 -6.10 11.86
C LEU A 103 9.95 -7.32 11.17
N THR A 104 11.27 -7.33 10.99
CA THR A 104 11.98 -8.46 10.37
C THR A 104 11.81 -9.74 11.19
N GLN A 105 11.98 -9.67 12.51
CA GLN A 105 11.79 -10.81 13.39
C GLN A 105 10.32 -11.26 13.45
N GLY A 106 9.39 -10.32 13.54
CA GLY A 106 7.96 -10.61 13.51
C GLY A 106 7.52 -11.34 12.24
N CYS A 107 7.99 -10.90 11.07
CA CYS A 107 7.70 -11.58 9.81
C CYS A 107 8.24 -13.02 9.76
N LYS A 108 9.44 -13.26 10.32
CA LYS A 108 10.03 -14.61 10.41
C LYS A 108 9.23 -15.53 11.33
N SER A 109 8.82 -15.04 12.49
CA SER A 109 8.01 -15.80 13.46
C SER A 109 6.63 -16.18 12.90
N VAL A 110 5.98 -15.25 12.19
CA VAL A 110 4.66 -15.52 11.56
C VAL A 110 4.76 -16.55 10.44
N ALA A 111 5.86 -16.56 9.66
CA ALA A 111 6.09 -17.61 8.67
C ALA A 111 6.30 -18.97 9.33
N ALA A 112 7.04 -19.02 10.44
CA ALA A 112 7.27 -20.25 11.20
C ALA A 112 6.00 -20.80 11.87
N SER A 113 5.12 -19.94 12.41
CA SER A 113 3.88 -20.39 13.02
C SER A 113 2.83 -20.88 12.01
N ALA A 114 2.79 -20.28 10.81
CA ALA A 114 1.99 -20.81 9.71
C ALA A 114 2.47 -22.21 9.28
N PHE A 115 3.79 -22.43 9.28
CA PHE A 115 4.39 -23.74 9.01
C PHE A 115 4.08 -24.76 10.13
N PHE A 116 4.19 -24.37 11.39
CA PHE A 116 3.90 -25.24 12.53
C PHE A 116 2.44 -25.71 12.57
N LEU A 117 1.49 -24.80 12.31
CA LEU A 117 0.06 -25.15 12.22
C LEU A 117 -0.26 -26.07 11.04
N PHE A 118 0.47 -25.94 9.93
CA PHE A 118 0.33 -26.85 8.79
C PHE A 118 0.85 -28.26 9.13
N TRP A 119 1.97 -28.34 9.85
CA TRP A 119 2.56 -29.61 10.27
C TRP A 119 1.68 -30.35 11.30
N LEU A 120 1.02 -29.63 12.20
CA LEU A 120 0.14 -30.23 13.22
C LEU A 120 -1.20 -30.74 12.66
N LYS A 121 -1.49 -30.44 11.40
CA LYS A 121 -2.76 -30.77 10.72
C LYS A 121 -2.61 -31.83 9.61
N SER A 122 -1.40 -32.34 9.40
CA SER A 122 -1.09 -33.56 8.61
C SER A 122 -0.84 -34.74 9.53
#